data_AF-A0A292ZN97-F1
#
_entry.id   AF-A0A292ZN97-F1
#
_cell.length_a   1.000
_cell.length_b   1.000
_cell.length_c   1.000
_cell.angle_alpha   90.00
_cell.angle_beta   90.00
_cell.angle_gamma   90.00
#
_symmetry.space_group_name_H-M   'P 1'
#
loop_
_entity.id
_entity.type
_entity.pdbx_description
1 polymer ?
#
loop_
_entity_poly.entity_id
_entity_poly.type
_entity_poly.pdbx_seq_one_letter_code
_entity_poly.pdbx_strand_id
1 'polypeptide(L)'
;MTLHRDTDLAHRQLEASPIVLREYLFEALAAGGHRHVTSVLQGMADYLLSDPVGRKAHKVMKNDPAAILAHFQDDDRLDERWREKSLGAMRQKIADRREAWHMMVLRRLFKGTDAHEDKA
;
A
#
# COMPACT_ATOMS: atom_id res chain seq x y z
N MET A 1 -8.11 -8.49 -27.94
CA MET A 1 -6.76 -8.93 -27.54
C MET A 1 -6.59 -8.63 -26.06
N THR A 2 -6.98 -9.57 -25.20
CA THR A 2 -6.88 -9.46 -23.74
C THR A 2 -5.47 -9.91 -23.36
N LEU A 3 -4.62 -8.99 -22.86
CA LEU A 3 -3.39 -9.36 -22.17
C LEU A 3 -3.79 -10.26 -21.00
N HIS A 4 -3.71 -11.58 -21.18
CA HIS A 4 -3.93 -12.54 -20.11
C HIS A 4 -2.81 -12.34 -19.09
N ARG A 5 -3.16 -11.72 -17.96
CA ARG A 5 -2.33 -11.64 -16.74
C ARG A 5 -2.27 -13.00 -16.03
N ASP A 6 -2.13 -14.09 -16.79
CA ASP A 6 -2.07 -15.46 -16.29
C ASP A 6 -0.67 -16.09 -16.47
N THR A 7 0.33 -15.28 -16.82
CA THR A 7 1.72 -15.74 -16.77
C THR A 7 2.26 -15.56 -15.35
N ASP A 8 2.64 -16.68 -14.75
CA ASP A 8 3.38 -16.78 -13.48
C ASP A 8 4.45 -15.70 -13.32
N LEU A 9 5.13 -15.32 -14.41
CA LEU A 9 6.17 -14.31 -14.42
C LEU A 9 5.67 -12.93 -14.01
N ALA A 10 4.54 -12.46 -14.57
CA ALA A 10 4.02 -11.12 -14.27
C ALA A 10 3.58 -11.00 -12.81
N HIS A 11 2.98 -12.06 -12.26
CA HIS A 11 2.64 -12.14 -10.84
C HIS A 11 3.89 -12.17 -9.97
N ARG A 12 4.89 -12.99 -10.30
CA ARG A 12 6.17 -13.01 -9.57
C ARG A 12 6.88 -11.66 -9.60
N GLN A 13 6.85 -10.96 -10.72
CA GLN A 13 7.40 -9.61 -10.85
C GLN A 13 6.63 -8.61 -9.98
N LEU A 14 5.30 -8.66 -10.02
CA LEU A 14 4.46 -7.84 -9.17
C LEU A 14 4.78 -8.08 -7.69
N GLU A 15 4.89 -9.34 -7.26
CA GLU A 15 5.23 -9.72 -5.89
C GLU A 15 6.67 -9.36 -5.49
N ALA A 16 7.62 -9.41 -6.42
CA ALA A 16 9.01 -9.03 -6.17
C ALA A 16 9.19 -7.51 -6.09
N SER A 17 8.34 -6.73 -6.77
CA SER A 17 8.52 -5.29 -6.90
C SER A 17 8.64 -4.53 -5.57
N PRO A 18 7.87 -4.83 -4.49
CA PRO A 18 8.01 -4.11 -3.24
C PRO A 18 9.30 -4.47 -2.50
N ILE A 19 9.78 -5.70 -2.67
CA ILE A 19 11.05 -6.16 -2.08
C ILE A 19 12.20 -5.42 -2.75
N VAL A 20 12.24 -5.42 -4.08
CA VAL A 20 13.28 -4.73 -4.86
C VAL A 20 13.28 -3.24 -4.55
N LEU A 21 12.10 -2.61 -4.50
CA LEU A 21 12.00 -1.19 -4.18
C LEU A 21 12.51 -0.87 -2.77
N ARG A 22 12.21 -1.71 -1.77
CA ARG A 22 12.72 -1.53 -0.41
C ARG A 22 14.24 -1.55 -0.37
N GLU A 23 14.86 -2.57 -0.95
CA GLU A 23 16.33 -2.70 -0.96
C GLU A 23 16.99 -1.53 -1.70
N TYR A 24 16.43 -1.15 -2.86
CA TYR A 24 16.89 0.02 -3.60
C TYR A 24 16.86 1.30 -2.76
N LEU A 25 15.76 1.56 -2.04
CA LEU A 25 15.65 2.75 -1.19
C LEU A 25 16.59 2.69 0.01
N PHE A 26 16.81 1.49 0.57
CA PHE A 26 17.75 1.27 1.66
C PHE A 26 19.19 1.59 1.24
N GLU A 27 19.61 1.14 0.06
CA GLU A 27 20.92 1.47 -0.53
C GLU A 27 21.02 2.96 -0.88
N ALA A 28 19.94 3.54 -1.43
CA ALA A 28 19.91 4.97 -1.76
C ALA A 28 20.06 5.85 -0.50
N LEU A 29 19.49 5.47 0.64
CA LEU A 29 19.74 6.16 1.91
C LEU A 29 21.18 6.03 2.37
N ALA A 30 21.77 4.83 2.27
CA ALA A 30 23.18 4.62 2.60
C ALA A 30 24.12 5.49 1.75
N ALA A 31 23.73 5.79 0.51
CA ALA A 31 24.44 6.70 -0.38
C ALA A 31 24.11 8.20 -0.18
N GLY A 32 23.35 8.57 0.85
CA GLY A 32 22.99 9.95 1.15
C GLY A 32 21.81 10.51 0.35
N GLY A 33 21.06 9.65 -0.35
CA GLY A 33 19.93 9.99 -1.24
C GLY A 33 18.63 10.39 -0.54
N HIS A 34 18.69 11.07 0.61
CA HIS A 34 17.55 11.39 1.48
C HIS A 34 16.36 12.04 0.73
N ARG A 35 16.61 13.08 -0.06
CA ARG A 35 15.56 13.78 -0.84
C ARG A 35 14.89 12.85 -1.86
N HIS A 36 15.67 12.00 -2.51
CA HIS A 36 15.13 11.03 -3.46
C HIS A 36 14.24 10.01 -2.73
N VAL A 37 14.72 9.43 -1.64
CA VAL A 37 14.00 8.40 -0.90
C VAL A 37 12.69 8.94 -0.32
N THR A 38 12.72 10.10 0.34
CA THR A 38 11.51 10.75 0.87
C THR A 38 10.49 11.05 -0.24
N SER A 39 10.94 11.49 -1.42
CA SER A 39 10.07 11.72 -2.58
C SER A 39 9.44 10.42 -3.10
N VAL A 40 10.17 9.31 -3.13
CA VAL A 40 9.64 8.01 -3.56
C VAL A 40 8.63 7.47 -2.55
N LEU A 41 8.92 7.57 -1.25
CA LEU A 41 7.99 7.17 -0.19
C LEU A 41 6.68 7.96 -0.26
N GLN A 42 6.75 9.27 -0.52
CA GLN A 42 5.57 10.11 -0.72
C GLN A 42 4.77 9.68 -1.96
N GLY A 43 5.43 9.52 -3.11
CA GLY A 43 4.76 9.10 -4.34
C GLY A 43 4.11 7.71 -4.22
N MET A 44 4.74 6.80 -3.47
CA MET A 44 4.17 5.49 -3.17
C MET A 44 2.93 5.61 -2.26
N ALA A 45 2.96 6.45 -1.23
CA ALA A 45 1.78 6.70 -0.41
C ALA A 45 0.63 7.30 -1.24
N ASP A 46 0.92 8.26 -2.12
CA ASP A 46 -0.06 8.88 -2.99
C ASP A 46 -0.69 7.84 -3.95
N TYR A 47 0.12 6.95 -4.52
CA TYR A 47 -0.35 5.83 -5.33
C TYR A 47 -1.30 4.92 -4.52
N LEU A 48 -0.91 4.51 -3.31
CA LEU A 48 -1.72 3.64 -2.46
C LEU A 48 -3.04 4.29 -2.01
N LEU A 49 -3.09 5.61 -1.92
CA LEU A 49 -4.27 6.36 -1.48
C LEU A 49 -5.23 6.72 -2.61
N SER A 50 -4.72 7.04 -3.80
CA SER A 50 -5.50 7.65 -4.88
C SER A 50 -5.76 6.68 -6.05
N ASP A 51 -4.80 5.84 -6.40
CA ASP A 51 -4.88 5.00 -7.59
C ASP A 51 -5.90 3.85 -7.41
N PRO A 52 -6.74 3.52 -8.40
CA PRO A 52 -7.69 2.42 -8.30
C PRO A 52 -7.07 1.03 -8.03
N VAL A 53 -5.87 0.77 -8.57
CA VAL A 53 -5.11 -0.46 -8.34
C VAL A 53 -4.35 -0.36 -7.02
N GLY A 54 -3.67 0.76 -6.77
CA GLY A 54 -2.92 1.00 -5.53
C GLY A 54 -3.76 0.84 -4.27
N ARG A 55 -4.98 1.38 -4.27
CA ARG A 55 -5.94 1.24 -3.16
C ARG A 55 -6.29 -0.21 -2.81
N LYS A 56 -6.13 -1.13 -3.77
CA LYS A 56 -6.45 -2.56 -3.62
C LYS A 56 -5.21 -3.44 -3.49
N ALA A 57 -4.01 -2.87 -3.45
CA ALA A 57 -2.74 -3.63 -3.44
C ALA A 57 -2.72 -4.72 -2.35
N HIS A 58 -3.14 -4.40 -1.12
CA HIS A 58 -3.25 -5.34 0.01
C HIS A 58 -4.20 -6.54 -0.19
N LYS A 59 -5.01 -6.56 -1.25
CA LYS A 59 -5.90 -7.68 -1.58
C LYS A 59 -5.36 -8.56 -2.69
N VAL A 60 -4.55 -7.99 -3.56
CA VAL A 60 -4.12 -8.62 -4.81
C VAL A 60 -2.64 -9.01 -4.77
N MET A 61 -1.88 -8.42 -3.85
CA MET A 61 -0.46 -8.71 -3.64
C MET A 61 -0.28 -9.39 -2.28
N LYS A 62 0.51 -10.46 -2.25
CA LYS A 62 0.98 -11.09 -1.01
C LYS A 62 1.94 -10.15 -0.28
N ASN A 63 2.85 -9.53 -1.03
CA ASN A 63 3.77 -8.53 -0.52
C ASN A 63 3.13 -7.14 -0.65
N ASP A 64 2.49 -6.68 0.43
CA ASP A 64 1.83 -5.38 0.44
C ASP A 64 2.86 -4.23 0.35
N PRO A 65 2.80 -3.36 -0.69
CA PRO A 65 3.72 -2.23 -0.82
C PRO A 65 3.67 -1.25 0.35
N ALA A 66 2.56 -1.18 1.10
CA ALA A 66 2.49 -0.33 2.30
C ALA A 66 3.50 -0.74 3.39
N ALA A 67 3.97 -1.99 3.38
CA ALA A 67 4.99 -2.47 4.31
C ALA A 67 6.34 -1.73 4.16
N ILE A 68 6.63 -1.17 2.97
CA ILE A 68 7.83 -0.35 2.75
C ILE A 68 7.78 0.90 3.63
N LEU A 69 6.61 1.57 3.74
CA LEU A 69 6.47 2.74 4.61
C LEU A 69 6.72 2.38 6.08
N ALA A 70 6.28 1.19 6.51
CA ALA A 70 6.51 0.71 7.87
C ALA A 70 8.00 0.42 8.11
N HIS A 71 8.70 -0.15 7.13
CA HIS A 71 10.13 -0.43 7.21
C HIS A 71 10.96 0.83 7.48
N PHE A 72 10.64 1.94 6.81
CA PHE A 72 11.37 3.20 6.97
C PHE A 72 10.90 4.06 8.16
N GLN A 73 9.87 3.64 8.91
CA GLN A 73 9.37 4.41 10.06
C GLN A 73 10.44 4.62 11.14
N ASP A 74 11.29 3.63 11.34
CA ASP A 74 12.26 3.59 12.43
C ASP A 74 13.70 3.74 11.92
N ASP A 75 13.89 4.08 10.64
CA ASP A 75 15.21 4.26 10.02
C ASP A 75 15.83 5.62 10.40
N ASP A 76 16.84 5.60 11.27
CA ASP A 76 17.48 6.79 11.86
C ASP A 76 18.24 7.66 10.85
N ARG A 77 18.48 7.17 9.63
CA ARG A 77 19.03 7.95 8.52
C ARG A 77 18.03 8.97 7.99
N LEU A 78 16.73 8.78 8.22
CA LEU A 78 15.70 9.76 7.89
C LEU A 78 15.48 10.73 9.05
N ASP A 79 15.24 12.00 8.68
CA ASP A 79 14.90 13.05 9.64
C ASP A 79 13.75 12.62 10.56
N GLU A 80 13.98 12.67 11.88
CA GLU A 80 13.03 12.24 12.91
C GLU A 80 11.68 12.93 12.77
N ARG A 81 11.69 14.26 12.62
CA ARG A 81 10.47 15.05 12.48
C ARG A 81 9.69 14.64 11.22
N TRP A 82 10.37 14.34 10.12
CA TRP A 82 9.75 13.85 8.90
C TRP A 82 9.16 12.45 9.08
N ARG A 83 9.88 11.54 9.75
CA ARG A 83 9.37 10.18 10.06
C ARG A 83 8.08 10.23 10.88
N GLU A 84 8.02 11.09 11.89
CA GLU A 84 6.82 11.23 12.72
C GLU A 84 5.67 11.91 11.97
N LYS A 85 5.92 13.10 11.41
CA LYS A 85 4.85 13.98 10.90
C LYS A 85 4.40 13.61 9.50
N SER A 86 5.31 13.14 8.66
CA SER A 86 5.00 12.79 7.28
C SER A 86 4.77 11.30 7.14
N LEU A 87 5.77 10.47 7.46
CA LEU A 87 5.67 9.02 7.24
C LEU A 87 4.60 8.37 8.13
N GLY A 88 4.55 8.73 9.42
CA GLY A 88 3.50 8.30 10.33
C GLY A 88 2.10 8.69 9.83
N ALA A 89 1.91 9.94 9.40
CA ALA A 89 0.63 10.41 8.87
C ALA A 89 0.22 9.71 7.56
N MET A 90 1.17 9.42 6.66
CA MET A 90 0.90 8.65 5.43
C MET A 90 0.43 7.23 5.75
N ARG A 91 1.10 6.55 6.69
CA ARG A 91 0.73 5.21 7.13
C ARG A 91 -0.67 5.19 7.75
N GLN A 92 -0.97 6.15 8.62
CA GLN A 92 -2.28 6.25 9.25
C GLN A 92 -3.39 6.45 8.21
N LYS A 93 -3.20 7.37 7.25
CA LYS A 93 -4.17 7.61 6.18
C LYS A 93 -4.44 6.35 5.34
N ILE A 94 -3.41 5.56 5.06
CA ILE A 94 -3.56 4.29 4.33
C ILE A 94 -4.36 3.28 5.16
N ALA A 95 -4.08 3.16 6.46
CA ALA A 95 -4.81 2.28 7.37
C ALA A 95 -6.29 2.68 7.45
N ASP A 96 -6.59 3.95 7.74
CA ASP A 96 -7.95 4.48 7.85
C ASP A 96 -8.75 4.21 6.56
N ARG A 97 -8.12 4.42 5.40
CA ARG A 97 -8.75 4.21 4.10
C ARG A 97 -9.11 2.74 3.87
N ARG A 98 -8.24 1.82 4.28
CA ARG A 98 -8.46 0.38 4.15
C ARG A 98 -9.55 -0.11 5.08
N GLU A 99 -9.57 0.38 6.31
CA GLU A 99 -10.62 0.09 7.29
C GLU A 99 -11.98 0.61 6.82
N ALA A 100 -12.06 1.88 6.39
CA ALA A 100 -13.29 2.46 5.87
C ALA A 100 -13.86 1.66 4.69
N TRP A 101 -12.99 1.17 3.80
CA TRP A 101 -13.40 0.30 2.72
C TRP A 101 -13.93 -1.04 3.22
N HIS A 102 -13.26 -1.66 4.19
CA HIS A 102 -13.69 -2.93 4.79
C HIS A 102 -15.09 -2.79 5.41
N MET A 103 -15.31 -1.73 6.19
CA MET A 103 -16.62 -1.45 6.79
C MET A 103 -17.71 -1.18 5.74
N MET A 104 -17.38 -0.48 4.65
CA MET A 104 -18.31 -0.26 3.55
C MET A 104 -18.72 -1.58 2.88
N VAL A 105 -17.78 -2.51 2.69
CA VAL A 105 -18.06 -3.82 2.10
C VAL A 105 -18.90 -4.68 3.04
N LEU A 106 -18.56 -4.75 4.33
CA LEU A 106 -19.37 -5.46 5.33
C LEU A 106 -20.80 -4.93 5.36
N ARG A 107 -20.98 -3.61 5.41
CA ARG A 107 -22.32 -2.99 5.40
C ARG A 107 -23.13 -3.36 4.17
N ARG A 108 -22.49 -3.50 3.00
CA ARG A 108 -23.16 -3.94 1.77
C ARG A 108 -23.59 -5.41 1.84
N LEU A 109 -22.75 -6.27 2.42
CA LEU A 109 -23.05 -7.70 2.58
C LEU A 109 -24.22 -7.93 3.55
N PHE A 110 -24.25 -7.22 4.68
CA PHE A 110 -25.33 -7.33 5.67
C PHE A 110 -26.68 -6.78 5.15
N LYS A 111 -26.69 -5.65 4.43
CA LYS A 111 -27.92 -5.16 3.78
C LYS A 111 -28.50 -6.08 2.70
N GLY A 112 -27.68 -6.95 2.11
CA GLY A 112 -28.13 -7.93 1.12
C GLY A 112 -28.69 -9.22 1.71
N THR A 113 -28.40 -9.50 2.98
CA THR A 113 -28.88 -10.69 3.70
C THR A 113 -30.26 -10.44 4.31
N ASP A 114 -30.52 -9.24 4.83
CA ASP A 114 -31.84 -8.85 5.35
C ASP A 114 -32.95 -8.80 4.26
N ALA A 115 -32.57 -8.61 2.99
CA ALA A 115 -33.53 -8.53 1.87
C ALA A 115 -34.08 -9.89 1.41
N HIS A 116 -33.56 -11.00 1.94
CA HIS A 116 -33.98 -12.36 1.59
C HIS A 116 -34.89 -13.04 2.63
N GLU A 117 -35.12 -12.44 3.81
CA GLU A 117 -36.01 -13.00 4.84
C GLU A 117 -37.46 -12.50 4.79
N ASP A 118 -37.76 -11.45 4.01
CA ASP A 118 -39.12 -10.86 3.91
C ASP A 118 -40.01 -11.50 2.82
N LYS A 119 -39.72 -12.74 2.39
CA LYS A 119 -40.56 -13.49 1.42
C LYS A 119 -40.86 -14.93 1.87
N ALA A 120 -41.43 -15.07 3.06
CA ALA A 120 -42.07 -16.30 3.51
C ALA A 120 -43.56 -16.05 3.80
#